data_AF-C3YRJ1-F1
#
_entry.id   AF-C3YRJ1-F1
#
_cell.length_a   1.000
_cell.length_b   1.000
_cell.length_c   1.000
_cell.angle_alpha   90.00
_cell.angle_beta   90.00
_cell.angle_gamma   90.00
#
_symmetry.space_group_name_H-M   'P 1'
#
loop_
_entity.id
_entity.type
_entity.pdbx_description
1 polymer ?
#
loop_
_entity_poly.entity_id
_entity_poly.type
_entity_poly.pdbx_seq_one_letter_code
_entity_poly.pdbx_strand_id
1 'polypeptide(L)'
;MATVNGIVPARFLTLIAHLIITINLYWTRRDNVEACLPETYTQDQYNQKDTELLVGLSLALAFAAVELAGFFTGISMFLPTVGMLSTAAHASAAVSLSYFVFEQWECDLYWWVFGFCR
;
A
#
# COMPACT_ATOMS: atom_id res chain seq x y z
N MET A 1 12.91 -31.47 3.24
CA MET A 1 12.11 -30.36 2.66
C MET A 1 11.62 -29.53 3.84
N ALA A 2 12.23 -28.37 4.10
CA ALA A 2 11.88 -27.59 5.28
C ALA A 2 10.43 -27.10 5.16
N THR A 3 9.56 -27.56 6.05
CA THR A 3 8.20 -27.04 6.17
C THR A 3 8.29 -25.58 6.59
N VAL A 4 7.89 -24.66 5.71
CA VAL A 4 7.89 -23.23 6.01
C VAL A 4 6.72 -22.93 6.97
N ASN A 5 6.91 -23.25 8.25
CA ASN A 5 5.89 -23.20 9.30
C ASN A 5 5.46 -21.78 9.72
N GLY A 6 5.82 -20.75 8.95
CA GLY A 6 5.58 -19.34 9.28
C GLY A 6 5.00 -18.47 8.16
N ILE A 7 4.74 -19.01 6.96
CA ILE A 7 4.23 -18.19 5.84
C ILE A 7 2.87 -17.58 6.16
N VAL A 8 1.97 -18.33 6.78
CA VAL A 8 0.62 -17.85 7.12
C VAL A 8 0.68 -16.66 8.09
N PRO A 9 1.34 -16.74 9.27
CA PRO A 9 1.44 -15.59 10.16
C PRO A 9 2.26 -14.43 9.56
N ALA A 10 3.31 -14.71 8.78
CA ALA A 10 4.08 -13.66 8.11
C ALA A 10 3.24 -12.87 7.09
N ARG A 11 2.42 -13.58 6.30
CA ARG A 11 1.51 -12.96 5.34
C ARG A 11 0.45 -12.11 6.04
N PHE A 12 -0.11 -12.60 7.14
CA PHE A 12 -1.05 -11.83 7.94
C PHE A 12 -0.42 -10.52 8.44
N LEU A 13 0.77 -10.59 9.07
CA LEU A 13 1.44 -9.42 9.61
C LEU A 13 1.78 -8.38 8.54
N THR A 14 2.30 -8.83 7.39
CA THR A 14 2.67 -7.93 6.28
C THR A 14 1.44 -7.30 5.62
N LEU A 15 0.35 -8.05 5.46
CA LEU A 15 -0.91 -7.53 4.92
C LEU A 15 -1.53 -6.48 5.86
N ILE A 16 -1.52 -6.73 7.18
CA ILE A 16 -1.99 -5.75 8.18
C ILE A 16 -1.07 -4.53 8.22
N ALA A 17 0.25 -4.70 8.14
CA ALA A 17 1.18 -3.56 8.11
C ALA A 17 0.94 -2.68 6.87
N HIS A 18 0.80 -3.28 5.69
CA HIS A 18 0.47 -2.57 4.45
C HIS A 18 -0.91 -1.88 4.56
N LEU A 19 -1.91 -2.53 5.15
CA LEU A 19 -3.22 -1.90 5.38
C LEU A 19 -3.10 -0.66 6.29
N ILE A 20 -2.42 -0.78 7.43
CA ILE A 20 -2.27 0.32 8.39
C ILE A 20 -1.53 1.50 7.76
N ILE A 21 -0.42 1.27 7.04
CA ILE A 21 0.31 2.38 6.40
C ILE A 21 -0.52 3.04 5.30
N THR A 22 -1.31 2.26 4.55
CA THR A 22 -2.23 2.81 3.52
C THR A 22 -3.29 3.70 4.16
N ILE A 23 -3.86 3.29 5.30
CA ILE A 23 -4.84 4.10 6.04
C ILE A 23 -4.19 5.40 6.55
N ASN A 24 -2.98 5.32 7.12
CA ASN A 24 -2.27 6.50 7.58
C ASN A 24 -2.00 7.47 6.43
N LEU A 25 -1.51 6.97 5.29
CA LEU A 25 -1.27 7.78 4.10
C LEU A 25 -2.57 8.39 3.55
N TYR A 26 -3.70 7.67 3.62
CA TYR A 26 -5.00 8.22 3.25
C TYR A 26 -5.43 9.41 4.13
N TRP A 27 -5.13 9.35 5.42
CA TRP A 27 -5.39 10.45 6.36
C TRP A 27 -4.45 11.63 6.15
N THR A 28 -3.15 11.38 5.90
CA THR A 28 -2.13 12.42 5.71
C THR A 28 -1.92 12.82 4.25
N ARG A 29 -2.82 12.41 3.34
CA ARG A 29 -2.64 12.64 1.90
C ARG A 29 -2.51 14.11 1.52
N ARG A 30 -3.17 15.02 2.24
CA ARG A 30 -3.15 16.46 1.92
C ARG A 30 -1.74 17.01 2.09
N ASP A 31 -1.12 16.70 3.22
CA ASP A 31 0.26 17.08 3.52
C ASP A 31 1.24 16.48 2.49
N ASN A 32 0.98 15.24 2.07
CA ASN A 32 1.76 14.60 1.00
C ASN A 32 1.59 15.30 -0.36
N VAL A 33 0.35 15.64 -0.75
CA VAL A 33 0.09 16.36 -2.00
C VAL A 33 0.78 17.72 -2.00
N GLU A 34 0.72 18.45 -0.89
CA GLU A 34 1.35 19.77 -0.75
C GLU A 34 2.88 19.68 -0.88
N ALA A 35 3.50 18.64 -0.31
CA ALA A 35 4.94 18.42 -0.41
C ALA A 35 5.41 18.08 -1.84
N CYS A 36 4.53 17.51 -2.67
CA CYS A 36 4.84 17.19 -4.07
C CYS A 36 4.71 18.38 -5.02
N LEU A 37 4.10 19.47 -4.59
CA LEU A 37 3.82 20.62 -5.45
C LEU A 37 4.98 21.62 -5.42
N PRO A 38 5.19 22.38 -6.52
CA PRO A 38 6.15 23.47 -6.53
C PRO A 38 5.72 24.58 -5.56
N GLU A 39 6.67 25.43 -5.14
CA GLU A 39 6.42 26.54 -4.19
C GLU A 39 5.26 27.47 -4.63
N THR A 40 5.05 27.59 -5.94
CA THR A 40 3.87 28.25 -6.53
C THR A 40 3.10 27.26 -7.39
N TYR A 41 1.88 26.93 -6.98
CA TYR A 41 0.99 26.02 -7.69
C TYR A 41 -0.39 26.63 -7.91
N THR A 42 -1.09 26.12 -8.92
CA THR A 42 -2.49 26.44 -9.17
C THR A 42 -3.42 25.46 -8.44
N GLN A 43 -4.64 25.89 -8.13
CA GLN A 43 -5.61 25.03 -7.46
C GLN A 43 -5.95 23.78 -8.30
N ASP A 44 -5.91 23.89 -9.63
CA ASP A 44 -6.18 22.76 -10.52
C ASP A 44 -5.08 21.69 -10.43
N GLN A 45 -3.82 22.08 -10.31
CA GLN A 45 -2.70 21.14 -10.10
C GLN A 45 -2.83 20.40 -8.77
N TYR A 46 -3.21 21.10 -7.70
CA TYR A 46 -3.49 20.47 -6.41
C TYR A 46 -4.64 19.45 -6.52
N ASN A 47 -5.77 19.87 -7.09
CA ASN A 47 -6.95 19.02 -7.21
C ASN A 47 -6.68 17.77 -8.05
N GLN A 48 -5.88 17.91 -9.11
CA GLN A 48 -5.46 16.77 -9.92
C GLN A 48 -4.64 15.76 -9.10
N LYS A 49 -3.61 16.22 -8.38
CA LYS A 49 -2.75 15.34 -7.58
C LYS A 49 -3.45 14.72 -6.38
N ASP A 50 -4.32 15.47 -5.69
CA ASP A 50 -5.16 14.91 -4.62
C ASP A 50 -6.11 13.84 -5.18
N THR A 51 -6.73 14.07 -6.35
CA THR A 51 -7.61 13.07 -6.97
C THR A 51 -6.85 11.80 -7.37
N GLU A 52 -5.66 11.94 -7.97
CA GLU A 52 -4.81 10.80 -8.34
C GLU A 52 -4.48 9.93 -7.11
N LEU A 53 -3.97 10.55 -6.03
CA LEU A 53 -3.64 9.83 -4.79
C LEU A 53 -4.88 9.25 -4.10
N LEU A 54 -6.00 9.98 -4.07
CA LEU A 54 -7.25 9.52 -3.48
C LEU A 54 -7.76 8.26 -4.19
N VAL A 55 -7.76 8.24 -5.52
CA VAL A 55 -8.18 7.09 -6.32
C VAL A 55 -7.25 5.90 -6.08
N GLY A 56 -5.93 6.12 -6.10
CA GLY A 56 -4.96 5.07 -5.83
C GLY A 56 -5.12 4.45 -4.44
N LEU A 57 -5.20 5.28 -3.41
CA LEU A 57 -5.34 4.84 -2.02
C LEU A 57 -6.69 4.15 -1.75
N SER A 58 -7.77 4.61 -2.40
CA SER A 58 -9.09 3.96 -2.27
C SER A 58 -9.12 2.57 -2.93
N LEU A 59 -8.55 2.42 -4.13
CA LEU A 59 -8.39 1.13 -4.79
C LEU A 59 -7.52 0.18 -3.95
N ALA A 60 -6.43 0.71 -3.38
CA ALA A 60 -5.58 -0.02 -2.46
C ALA A 60 -6.40 -0.58 -1.29
N LEU A 61 -7.12 0.26 -0.56
CA LEU A 61 -7.94 -0.17 0.57
C LEU A 61 -8.98 -1.23 0.16
N ALA A 62 -9.62 -1.08 -1.00
CA ALA A 62 -10.58 -2.05 -1.51
C ALA A 62 -9.93 -3.42 -1.79
N PHE A 63 -8.77 -3.45 -2.46
CA PHE A 63 -8.05 -4.70 -2.74
C PHE A 63 -7.53 -5.36 -1.47
N ALA A 64 -6.99 -4.60 -0.52
CA ALA A 64 -6.60 -5.14 0.78
C ALA A 64 -7.80 -5.73 1.54
N ALA A 65 -8.99 -5.13 1.46
CA ALA A 65 -10.19 -5.68 2.09
C ALA A 65 -10.60 -7.03 1.47
N VAL A 66 -10.57 -7.13 0.13
CA VAL A 66 -10.86 -8.39 -0.60
C VAL A 66 -9.84 -9.46 -0.24
N GLU A 67 -8.55 -9.12 -0.22
CA GLU A 67 -7.49 -10.08 0.11
C GLU A 67 -7.58 -10.53 1.58
N LEU A 68 -7.84 -9.61 2.50
CA LEU A 68 -8.02 -9.92 3.92
C LEU A 68 -9.22 -10.84 4.15
N ALA A 69 -10.34 -10.60 3.45
CA ALA A 69 -11.50 -11.50 3.48
C ALA A 69 -11.17 -12.88 2.90
N GLY A 70 -10.45 -12.93 1.77
CA GLY A 70 -9.95 -14.18 1.17
C GLY A 70 -8.94 -14.92 2.04
N PHE A 71 -8.18 -14.20 2.88
CA PHE A 71 -7.27 -14.77 3.86
C PHE A 71 -8.04 -15.37 5.05
N PHE A 72 -8.99 -14.63 5.63
CA PHE A 72 -9.79 -15.10 6.76
C PHE A 72 -10.73 -16.26 6.41
N THR A 73 -11.21 -16.33 5.17
CA THR A 73 -12.02 -17.46 4.68
C THR A 73 -11.17 -18.69 4.32
N GLY A 74 -9.84 -18.58 4.34
CA GLY A 74 -8.90 -19.67 4.05
C GLY A 74 -8.69 -19.98 2.56
N ILE A 75 -9.38 -19.28 1.65
CA ILE A 75 -9.34 -19.54 0.20
C ILE A 75 -7.91 -19.39 -0.35
N SER A 76 -7.18 -18.38 0.12
CA SER A 76 -5.81 -18.07 -0.35
C SER A 76 -4.69 -18.57 0.59
N MET A 77 -5.05 -19.20 1.72
CA MET A 77 -4.09 -19.54 2.79
C MET A 77 -3.17 -20.73 2.45
N PHE A 78 -3.64 -21.64 1.59
CA PHE A 78 -2.99 -22.94 1.34
C PHE A 78 -2.18 -23.01 0.04
N LEU A 79 -1.87 -21.87 -0.58
CA LEU A 79 -1.01 -21.78 -1.77
C LEU A 79 0.33 -21.15 -1.39
N PRO A 80 1.39 -21.95 -1.08
CA PRO A 80 2.61 -21.43 -0.46
C PRO A 80 3.39 -20.44 -1.32
N THR A 81 3.48 -20.67 -2.63
CA THR A 81 4.19 -19.78 -3.57
C THR A 81 3.50 -18.42 -3.67
N VAL A 82 2.16 -18.41 -3.75
CA VAL A 82 1.36 -17.19 -3.76
C VAL A 82 1.48 -16.46 -2.42
N GLY A 83 1.46 -17.22 -1.31
CA GLY A 83 1.64 -16.65 0.01
C GLY A 83 3.01 -15.98 0.20
N MET A 84 4.07 -16.57 -0.33
CA MET A 84 5.42 -16.00 -0.28
C MET A 84 5.55 -14.73 -1.13
N LEU A 85 5.02 -14.74 -2.36
CA LEU A 85 5.03 -13.56 -3.24
C LEU A 85 4.21 -12.41 -2.64
N SER A 86 2.99 -12.70 -2.16
CA SER A 86 2.14 -11.74 -1.45
C SER A 86 2.87 -11.16 -0.24
N THR A 87 3.50 -12.00 0.61
CA THR A 87 4.27 -11.52 1.77
C THR A 87 5.39 -10.56 1.36
N ALA A 88 6.14 -10.88 0.31
CA ALA A 88 7.21 -10.01 -0.19
C ALA A 88 6.68 -8.69 -0.77
N ALA A 89 5.56 -8.74 -1.51
CA ALA A 89 4.90 -7.57 -2.08
C ALA A 89 4.37 -6.64 -0.98
N HIS A 90 3.61 -7.15 0.00
CA HIS A 90 3.13 -6.32 1.11
C HIS A 90 4.25 -5.78 2.00
N ALA A 91 5.31 -6.56 2.24
CA ALA A 91 6.45 -6.08 3.00
C ALA A 91 7.17 -4.93 2.28
N SER A 92 7.45 -5.08 0.98
CA SER A 92 8.08 -4.03 0.18
C SER A 92 7.19 -2.79 0.07
N ALA A 93 5.89 -2.95 -0.19
CA ALA A 93 4.94 -1.84 -0.16
C ALA A 93 4.91 -1.13 1.20
N ALA A 94 4.87 -1.88 2.31
CA ALA A 94 4.82 -1.27 3.63
C ALA A 94 6.08 -0.43 3.92
N VAL A 95 7.25 -0.92 3.52
CA VAL A 95 8.51 -0.17 3.63
C VAL A 95 8.50 1.05 2.71
N SER A 96 8.16 0.89 1.43
CA SER A 96 8.14 2.00 0.48
C SER A 96 7.14 3.10 0.86
N LEU A 97 5.93 2.72 1.29
CA LEU A 97 4.91 3.68 1.73
C LEU A 97 5.26 4.36 3.06
N SER A 98 6.14 3.78 3.88
CA SER A 98 6.62 4.45 5.09
C SER A 98 7.41 5.72 4.74
N TYR A 99 8.13 5.75 3.62
CA TYR A 99 8.82 6.97 3.15
C TYR A 99 7.84 8.08 2.76
N PHE A 100 6.66 7.76 2.25
CA PHE A 100 5.62 8.79 2.04
C PHE A 100 5.14 9.37 3.36
N VAL A 101 5.02 8.55 4.40
CA VAL A 101 4.58 9.04 5.73
C VAL A 101 5.65 9.89 6.42
N PHE A 102 6.93 9.51 6.33
CA PHE A 102 8.01 10.20 7.06
C PHE A 102 8.70 11.29 6.26
N GLU A 103 8.94 11.07 4.97
CA GLU A 103 9.78 11.92 4.11
C GLU A 103 8.98 12.62 3.00
N GLN A 104 7.65 12.44 2.96
CA GLN A 104 6.75 13.08 1.99
C GLN A 104 7.23 12.95 0.54
N TRP A 105 7.54 11.72 0.13
CA TRP A 105 8.03 11.39 -1.22
C TRP A 105 7.13 11.91 -2.35
N GLU A 106 7.75 12.12 -3.51
CA GLU A 106 7.07 12.58 -4.72
C GLU A 106 5.88 11.70 -5.08
N CYS A 107 4.75 12.35 -5.39
CA CYS A 107 3.45 11.71 -5.56
C CYS A 107 3.42 10.74 -6.75
N ASP A 108 4.27 10.96 -7.75
CA ASP A 108 4.34 10.09 -8.94
C ASP A 108 4.96 8.71 -8.60
N LEU A 109 5.78 8.62 -7.56
CA LEU A 109 6.35 7.35 -7.08
C LEU A 109 5.28 6.43 -6.50
N TYR A 110 4.14 6.96 -6.06
CA TYR A 110 3.06 6.17 -5.50
C TYR A 110 2.54 5.14 -6.50
N TRP A 111 2.37 5.54 -7.76
CA TRP A 111 1.85 4.66 -8.81
C TRP A 111 2.79 3.51 -9.15
N TRP A 112 4.10 3.72 -9.00
CA TRP A 112 5.08 2.64 -9.15
C TRP A 112 4.97 1.63 -8.00
N VAL A 113 4.86 2.11 -6.76
CA VAL A 113 4.64 1.24 -5.59
C VAL A 113 3.33 0.47 -5.71
N PHE A 114 2.26 1.14 -6.17
CA PHE A 114 0.97 0.53 -6.42
C PHE A 114 1.02 -0.51 -7.55
N GLY A 115 1.74 -0.25 -8.64
CA GLY A 115 1.83 -1.21 -9.75
C GLY A 115 2.60 -2.48 -9.41
N PHE A 116 3.67 -2.37 -8.62
CA PHE A 116 4.57 -3.50 -8.33
C PHE A 116 4.22 -4.27 -7.06
N CYS A 117 3.65 -3.60 -6.06
CA CYS A 117 3.57 -4.13 -4.70
C CYS A 117 2.14 -4.11 -4.11
N ARG A 118 1.11 -3.99 -4.96
CA ARG A 118 -0.30 -3.93 -4.53
C ARG A 118 -1.08 -5.21 -4.67
#